data_AF-A0A845YW95-F1
#
_entry.id   AF-A0A845YW95-F1
#
_cell.length_a   1.000
_cell.length_b   1.000
_cell.length_c   1.000
_cell.angle_alpha   90.00
_cell.angle_beta   90.00
_cell.angle_gamma   90.00
#
_symmetry.space_group_name_H-M   'P 1'
#
loop_
_entity.id
_entity.type
_entity.pdbx_description
1 polymer ?
#
loop_
_entity_poly.entity_id
_entity_poly.type
_entity_poly.pdbx_seq_one_letter_code
_entity_poly.pdbx_strand_id
1 'polypeptide(L)'
;MTEKDSFPYGYEANIPVDNPGERQVILVLPTGMPERIKYDPVYRKLRDSILIKNTNKTKNGLCIVEESIDLYDESSQTFLQSLQQKGLIESGNILIQNAYNPNDYLKFDAEKIKTEVIFTKWQHYTIVAGYLGAKKVELINQKDREFDSQKDFNFKSSFSIFDLFNIGGESFTKSVEKELYKISAEFKGSLPDIESAKQYISENFLSQDKDISFLVKNREKNNLMLSFEQNLNLFSQIENGFSLAINIKVPQYLVDGKGEYKQTNKKIEKFITKVVLTFSES
;
A
#
# COMPACT_ATOMS: atom_id res chain seq x y z
N MET A 1 10.00 -23.79 34.54
CA MET A 1 9.13 -23.23 33.50
C MET A 1 10.03 -22.54 32.51
N THR A 2 10.34 -23.19 31.39
CA THR A 2 11.08 -22.60 30.28
C THR A 2 10.14 -21.65 29.55
N GLU A 3 10.44 -20.36 29.58
CA GLU A 3 9.86 -19.41 28.63
C GLU A 3 10.07 -20.00 27.23
N LYS A 4 8.98 -20.13 26.45
CA LYS A 4 9.10 -20.33 25.01
C LYS A 4 9.73 -19.03 24.50
N ASP A 5 11.05 -19.02 24.41
CA ASP A 5 11.83 -17.89 23.91
C ASP A 5 11.48 -17.68 22.44
N SER A 6 10.42 -16.92 22.20
CA SER A 6 9.96 -16.61 20.85
C SER A 6 11.08 -15.89 20.11
N PHE A 7 11.32 -16.33 18.88
CA PHE A 7 12.08 -15.58 17.87
C PHE A 7 11.58 -14.12 17.76
N PRO A 8 12.31 -13.22 17.07
CA PRO A 8 11.71 -11.94 16.69
C PRO A 8 10.29 -12.16 16.17
N TYR A 9 9.33 -11.43 16.74
CA TYR A 9 7.91 -11.64 16.52
C TYR A 9 7.61 -11.65 15.01
N GLY A 10 6.88 -12.66 14.53
CA GLY A 10 6.58 -12.87 13.11
C GLY A 10 7.58 -13.78 12.36
N TYR A 11 8.64 -14.26 13.00
CA TYR A 11 9.45 -15.36 12.48
C TYR A 11 8.88 -16.70 12.93
N GLU A 12 8.39 -17.48 11.98
CA GLU A 12 7.88 -18.83 12.18
C GLU A 12 8.37 -19.73 11.04
N ALA A 13 8.82 -20.95 11.35
CA ALA A 13 9.17 -21.94 10.34
C ALA A 13 7.96 -22.41 9.52
N ASN A 14 6.75 -22.12 10.01
CA ASN A 14 5.49 -22.33 9.29
C ASN A 14 4.83 -20.96 9.04
N ILE A 15 4.89 -20.50 7.80
CA ILE A 15 4.27 -19.26 7.35
C ILE A 15 2.79 -19.55 7.07
N PRO A 16 1.83 -18.75 7.57
CA PRO A 16 0.41 -19.00 7.36
C PRO A 16 -0.02 -18.74 5.90
N VAL A 17 0.22 -19.73 5.02
CA VAL A 17 0.02 -19.61 3.57
C VAL A 17 -1.44 -19.35 3.18
N ASP A 18 -2.40 -19.92 3.90
CA ASP A 18 -3.83 -19.80 3.61
C ASP A 18 -4.48 -18.53 4.15
N ASN A 19 -3.76 -17.75 4.98
CA ASN A 19 -4.27 -16.50 5.52
C ASN A 19 -3.34 -15.34 5.18
N PRO A 20 -3.43 -14.79 3.96
CA PRO A 20 -2.63 -13.63 3.56
C PRO A 20 -2.85 -12.39 4.43
N GLY A 21 -4.00 -12.26 5.12
CA GLY A 21 -4.25 -11.18 6.07
C GLY A 21 -3.35 -11.23 7.31
N GLU A 22 -2.80 -12.40 7.64
CA GLU A 22 -1.76 -12.56 8.67
C GLU A 22 -0.35 -12.21 8.14
N ARG A 23 -0.22 -11.87 6.85
CA ARG A 23 1.06 -11.69 6.15
C ARG A 23 1.10 -10.42 5.29
N GLN A 24 0.49 -9.33 5.74
CA GLN A 24 0.44 -8.06 5.01
C GLN A 24 1.81 -7.49 4.56
N VAL A 25 2.89 -7.79 5.28
CA VAL A 25 4.27 -7.37 5.04
C VAL A 25 5.21 -8.54 5.28
N ILE A 26 6.19 -8.70 4.41
CA ILE A 26 7.27 -9.68 4.59
C ILE A 26 8.61 -8.95 4.63
N LEU A 27 9.41 -9.18 5.67
CA LEU A 27 10.80 -8.73 5.75
C LEU A 27 11.71 -9.92 5.43
N VAL A 28 12.47 -9.82 4.35
CA VAL A 28 13.44 -10.86 3.95
C VAL A 28 14.79 -10.56 4.58
N LEU A 29 15.34 -11.53 5.31
CA LEU A 29 16.61 -11.44 6.00
C LEU A 29 17.63 -12.47 5.46
N PRO A 30 18.94 -12.20 5.60
CA PRO A 30 19.96 -13.21 5.40
C PRO A 30 19.78 -14.40 6.35
N THR A 31 20.19 -15.59 5.92
CA THR A 31 20.13 -16.82 6.73
C THR A 31 20.84 -16.66 8.08
N GLY A 32 20.21 -17.10 9.16
CA GLY A 32 20.73 -17.05 10.54
C GLY A 32 20.69 -15.65 11.18
N MET A 33 20.05 -14.66 10.54
CA MET A 33 19.83 -13.33 11.12
C MET A 33 18.73 -13.28 12.19
N PRO A 34 17.61 -14.03 12.12
CA PRO A 34 16.62 -14.06 13.18
C PRO A 34 17.21 -14.35 14.56
N GLU A 35 18.16 -15.28 14.66
CA GLU A 35 18.89 -15.60 15.89
C GLU A 35 19.78 -14.46 16.35
N ARG A 36 20.50 -13.81 15.42
CA ARG A 36 21.35 -12.65 15.73
C ARG A 36 20.52 -11.47 16.24
N ILE A 37 19.38 -11.18 15.61
CA ILE A 37 18.46 -10.12 16.02
C ILE A 37 17.93 -10.35 17.45
N LYS A 38 17.73 -11.61 17.83
CA LYS A 38 17.25 -11.98 19.17
C LYS A 38 18.27 -11.65 20.26
N TYR A 39 19.52 -12.06 20.07
CA TYR A 39 20.51 -12.10 21.15
C TYR A 39 21.60 -11.01 21.09
N ASP A 40 21.85 -10.41 19.93
CA ASP A 40 22.97 -9.50 19.74
C ASP A 40 22.55 -8.02 19.91
N PRO A 41 23.13 -7.29 20.89
CA PRO A 41 22.84 -5.87 21.14
C PRO A 41 23.08 -4.95 19.94
N VAL A 42 23.94 -5.33 18.98
CA VAL A 42 24.20 -4.58 17.74
C VAL A 42 22.92 -4.41 16.92
N TYR A 43 21.99 -5.37 17.00
CA TYR A 43 20.73 -5.37 16.27
C TYR A 43 19.55 -4.80 17.08
N ARG A 44 19.80 -4.25 18.27
CA ARG A 44 18.75 -3.72 19.16
C ARG A 44 17.79 -2.77 18.43
N LYS A 45 18.27 -1.87 17.57
CA LYS A 45 17.40 -0.93 16.82
C LYS A 45 16.43 -1.64 15.86
N LEU A 46 16.89 -2.67 15.15
CA LEU A 46 16.06 -3.45 14.25
C LEU A 46 15.04 -4.25 15.05
N ARG A 47 15.52 -4.98 16.07
CA ARG A 47 14.70 -5.74 17.00
C ARG A 47 13.61 -4.88 17.61
N ASP A 48 13.97 -3.72 18.14
CA ASP A 48 13.03 -2.79 18.76
C ASP A 48 12.06 -2.22 17.71
N SER A 49 12.46 -1.99 16.44
CA SER A 49 11.52 -1.56 15.39
C SER A 49 10.49 -2.64 15.03
N ILE A 50 10.88 -3.92 15.11
CA ILE A 50 10.00 -5.08 14.93
C ILE A 50 9.08 -5.22 16.16
N LEU A 51 9.59 -4.98 17.38
CA LEU A 51 8.86 -5.19 18.64
C LEU A 51 7.95 -4.02 19.06
N ILE A 52 8.36 -2.76 18.87
CA ILE A 52 7.71 -1.55 19.41
C ILE A 52 6.29 -1.34 18.84
N LYS A 53 5.95 -1.94 17.70
CA LYS A 53 4.60 -1.84 17.12
C LYS A 53 3.66 -3.00 17.44
N ASN A 54 4.13 -3.99 18.23
CA ASN A 54 3.38 -5.19 18.60
C ASN A 54 2.68 -5.11 19.97
N THR A 55 2.53 -3.92 20.55
CA THR A 55 1.86 -3.73 21.86
C THR A 55 0.33 -3.78 21.80
N ASN A 56 -0.28 -3.81 20.60
CA ASN A 56 -1.70 -4.13 20.43
C ASN A 56 -1.86 -5.55 19.87
N LYS A 57 -2.52 -6.43 20.65
CA LYS A 57 -2.77 -7.86 20.40
C LYS A 57 -3.67 -8.15 19.18
N THR A 58 -3.23 -7.78 18.00
CA THR A 58 -3.62 -8.44 16.75
C THR A 58 -2.38 -9.12 16.22
N LYS A 59 -2.49 -10.33 15.66
CA LYS A 59 -1.40 -10.95 14.88
C LYS A 59 -1.06 -9.96 13.76
N ASN A 60 -0.08 -9.09 14.01
CA ASN A 60 0.20 -7.96 13.14
C ASN A 60 0.87 -8.54 11.92
N GLY A 61 0.30 -8.31 10.74
CA GLY A 61 0.64 -8.99 9.50
C GLY A 61 2.06 -8.74 8.96
N LEU A 62 3.10 -8.72 9.81
CA LEU A 62 4.50 -8.73 9.47
C LEU A 62 5.04 -10.14 9.67
N CYS A 63 5.52 -10.76 8.60
CA CYS A 63 6.27 -12.00 8.63
C CYS A 63 7.77 -11.73 8.38
N ILE A 64 8.62 -12.49 9.07
CA ILE A 64 10.06 -12.47 8.84
C ILE A 64 10.42 -13.77 8.13
N VAL A 65 11.10 -13.65 6.99
CA VAL A 65 11.53 -14.80 6.20
C VAL A 65 13.02 -14.75 5.95
N GLU A 66 13.65 -15.91 5.82
CA GLU A 66 15.05 -16.01 5.39
C GLU A 66 15.15 -16.21 3.87
N GLU A 67 16.29 -15.85 3.30
CA GLU A 67 16.63 -16.21 1.93
C GLU A 67 16.70 -17.73 1.72
N SER A 68 17.13 -18.47 2.75
CA SER A 68 17.20 -19.94 2.72
C SER A 68 15.83 -20.53 3.04
N ILE A 69 15.10 -20.93 2.01
CA ILE A 69 13.74 -21.46 2.14
C ILE A 69 13.68 -22.91 2.66
N ASP A 70 14.80 -23.63 2.69
CA ASP A 70 14.85 -25.06 3.06
C ASP A 70 14.47 -25.33 4.53
N LEU A 71 14.45 -24.28 5.35
CA LEU A 71 14.14 -24.34 6.78
C LEU A 71 12.62 -24.32 7.08
N TYR A 72 11.80 -24.09 6.06
CA TYR A 72 10.35 -24.00 6.19
C TYR A 72 9.65 -25.33 5.87
N ASP A 73 8.40 -25.47 6.30
CA ASP A 73 7.57 -26.62 5.91
C ASP A 73 7.20 -26.58 4.41
N GLU A 74 6.78 -27.72 3.85
CA GLU A 74 6.51 -27.89 2.41
C GLU A 74 5.52 -26.84 1.84
N SER A 75 4.51 -26.45 2.63
CA SER A 75 3.51 -25.47 2.19
C SER A 75 4.11 -24.06 2.09
N SER A 76 4.86 -23.66 3.11
CA SER A 76 5.61 -22.40 3.13
C SER A 76 6.69 -22.37 2.06
N GLN A 77 7.41 -23.48 1.83
CA GLN A 77 8.41 -23.59 0.77
C GLN A 77 7.79 -23.33 -0.60
N THR A 78 6.65 -23.94 -0.90
CA THR A 78 5.95 -23.73 -2.18
C THR A 78 5.61 -22.26 -2.39
N PHE A 79 5.07 -21.60 -1.36
CA PHE A 79 4.78 -20.16 -1.39
C PHE A 79 6.05 -19.32 -1.57
N LEU A 80 7.09 -19.56 -0.78
CA LEU A 80 8.35 -18.81 -0.85
C LEU A 80 9.07 -19.01 -2.18
N GLN A 81 9.02 -20.22 -2.77
CA GLN A 81 9.54 -20.50 -4.11
C GLN A 81 8.84 -19.65 -5.17
N SER A 82 7.51 -19.47 -5.06
CA SER A 82 6.76 -18.61 -5.98
C SER A 82 7.23 -17.15 -5.90
N LEU A 83 7.55 -16.65 -4.70
CA LEU A 83 8.11 -15.32 -4.51
C LEU A 83 9.57 -15.24 -4.99
N GLN A 84 10.35 -16.29 -4.79
CA GLN A 84 11.73 -16.37 -5.25
C GLN A 84 11.83 -16.37 -6.78
N GLN A 85 10.93 -17.09 -7.48
CA GLN A 85 10.83 -17.06 -8.94
C GLN A 85 10.50 -15.65 -9.49
N LYS A 86 9.81 -14.83 -8.69
CA LYS A 86 9.55 -13.41 -9.00
C LYS A 86 10.70 -12.46 -8.61
N GLY A 87 11.81 -12.99 -8.07
CA GLY A 87 12.94 -12.19 -7.58
C GLY A 87 12.64 -11.38 -6.32
N LEU A 88 11.65 -11.80 -5.51
CA LEU A 88 11.23 -11.05 -4.32
C LEU A 88 11.92 -11.53 -3.04
N ILE A 89 12.35 -12.79 -2.99
CA ILE A 89 13.12 -13.35 -1.87
C ILE A 89 14.60 -12.96 -2.04
N GLU A 90 14.91 -11.74 -1.63
CA GLU A 90 16.29 -11.25 -1.51
C GLU A 90 16.47 -10.47 -0.20
N SER A 91 17.61 -10.68 0.46
CA SER A 91 18.01 -10.04 1.71
C SER A 91 17.82 -8.54 1.65
N GLY A 92 17.13 -8.01 2.66
CA GLY A 92 16.84 -6.58 2.78
C GLY A 92 15.59 -6.14 2.01
N ASN A 93 14.97 -7.01 1.20
CA ASN A 93 13.66 -6.68 0.63
C ASN A 93 12.59 -6.61 1.73
N ILE A 94 11.81 -5.55 1.67
CA ILE A 94 10.51 -5.47 2.35
C ILE A 94 9.46 -5.69 1.26
N LEU A 95 8.55 -6.62 1.47
CA LEU A 95 7.46 -6.92 0.55
C LEU A 95 6.15 -6.47 1.18
N ILE A 96 5.25 -5.91 0.39
CA ILE A 96 3.89 -5.58 0.81
C ILE A 96 2.92 -6.43 -0.02
N GLN A 97 1.92 -6.96 0.65
CA GLN A 97 0.81 -7.65 0.00
C GLN A 97 0.12 -6.78 -1.05
N ASN A 98 -0.13 -7.35 -2.23
CA ASN A 98 -0.84 -6.66 -3.30
C ASN A 98 -2.33 -6.47 -2.93
N ALA A 99 -2.82 -5.25 -3.08
CA ALA A 99 -4.20 -4.86 -2.78
C ALA A 99 -5.25 -5.57 -3.67
N TYR A 100 -4.89 -5.90 -4.91
CA TYR A 100 -5.79 -6.48 -5.91
C TYR A 100 -5.60 -7.99 -6.08
N ASN A 101 -4.58 -8.55 -5.43
CA ASN A 101 -4.36 -9.99 -5.34
C ASN A 101 -3.71 -10.33 -3.99
N PRO A 102 -4.50 -10.72 -2.97
CA PRO A 102 -3.98 -10.98 -1.63
C PRO A 102 -2.89 -12.06 -1.57
N ASN A 103 -2.82 -12.96 -2.55
CA ASN A 103 -1.80 -14.00 -2.62
C ASN A 103 -0.49 -13.53 -3.26
N ASP A 104 -0.46 -12.30 -3.78
CA ASP A 104 0.71 -11.71 -4.41
C ASP A 104 1.35 -10.62 -3.54
N TYR A 105 2.62 -10.37 -3.81
CA TYR A 105 3.46 -9.45 -3.07
C TYR A 105 4.28 -8.57 -4.01
N LEU A 106 4.50 -7.34 -3.57
CA LEU A 106 5.24 -6.34 -4.30
C LEU A 106 6.44 -5.92 -3.46
N LYS A 107 7.58 -5.67 -4.11
CA LYS A 107 8.70 -5.02 -3.43
C LYS A 107 8.26 -3.64 -2.97
N PHE A 108 8.59 -3.28 -1.72
CA PHE A 108 8.40 -1.96 -1.16
C PHE A 108 9.37 -0.98 -1.81
N ASP A 109 8.99 -0.52 -2.99
CA ASP A 109 9.75 0.37 -3.84
C ASP A 109 8.82 1.46 -4.39
N ALA A 110 9.33 2.69 -4.48
CA ALA A 110 8.53 3.84 -4.86
C ALA A 110 7.92 3.69 -6.27
N GLU A 111 8.68 3.20 -7.25
CA GLU A 111 8.18 3.02 -8.61
C GLU A 111 7.15 1.91 -8.66
N LYS A 112 7.40 0.78 -7.98
CA LYS A 112 6.43 -0.32 -7.88
C LYS A 112 5.11 0.12 -7.23
N ILE A 113 5.19 0.88 -6.15
CA ILE A 113 4.00 1.42 -5.47
C ILE A 113 3.25 2.40 -6.38
N LYS A 114 3.97 3.28 -7.09
CA LYS A 114 3.35 4.18 -8.06
C LYS A 114 2.58 3.43 -9.14
N THR A 115 3.22 2.47 -9.81
CA THR A 115 2.61 1.81 -10.97
C THR A 115 1.58 0.76 -10.58
N GLU A 116 1.89 -0.10 -9.62
CA GLU A 116 1.09 -1.29 -9.31
C GLU A 116 0.02 -1.05 -8.24
N VAL A 117 0.09 0.06 -7.50
CA VAL A 117 -0.91 0.41 -6.49
C VAL A 117 -1.68 1.65 -6.91
N ILE A 118 -1.00 2.79 -7.05
CA ILE A 118 -1.64 4.09 -7.25
C ILE A 118 -2.32 4.17 -8.61
N PHE A 119 -1.59 3.89 -9.70
CA PHE A 119 -2.13 3.98 -11.05
C PHE A 119 -3.17 2.88 -11.31
N THR A 120 -2.94 1.69 -10.77
CA THR A 120 -3.90 0.59 -10.86
C THR A 120 -5.21 0.96 -10.16
N LYS A 121 -5.17 1.57 -8.96
CA LYS A 121 -6.39 2.08 -8.30
C LYS A 121 -7.10 3.11 -9.15
N TRP A 122 -6.35 4.06 -9.70
CA TRP A 122 -6.92 5.13 -10.53
C TRP A 122 -7.62 4.57 -11.77
N GLN A 123 -7.03 3.58 -12.43
CA GLN A 123 -7.63 2.87 -13.56
C GLN A 123 -8.93 2.16 -13.16
N HIS A 124 -8.91 1.39 -12.07
CA HIS A 124 -10.12 0.72 -11.58
C HIS A 124 -11.23 1.72 -11.23
N TYR A 125 -10.89 2.81 -10.54
CA TYR A 125 -11.84 3.86 -10.19
C TYR A 125 -12.46 4.49 -11.45
N THR A 126 -11.64 4.80 -12.45
CA THR A 126 -12.06 5.39 -13.73
C THR A 126 -12.97 4.45 -14.53
N ILE A 127 -12.63 3.17 -14.60
CA ILE A 127 -13.44 2.15 -15.29
C ILE A 127 -14.80 1.97 -14.60
N VAL A 128 -14.81 1.87 -13.26
CA VAL A 128 -16.07 1.78 -12.50
C VAL A 128 -16.91 3.04 -12.69
N ALA A 129 -16.30 4.23 -12.66
CA ALA A 129 -17.01 5.47 -12.93
C ALA A 129 -17.64 5.48 -14.34
N GLY A 130 -16.93 4.95 -15.34
CA GLY A 130 -17.43 4.75 -16.69
C GLY A 130 -18.68 3.86 -16.74
N TYR A 131 -18.66 2.68 -16.09
CA TYR A 131 -19.86 1.82 -15.97
C TYR A 131 -21.03 2.55 -15.30
N LEU A 132 -20.75 3.43 -14.34
CA LEU A 132 -21.76 4.20 -13.65
C LEU A 132 -22.24 5.44 -14.43
N GLY A 133 -21.84 5.55 -15.71
CA GLY A 133 -22.31 6.56 -16.64
C GLY A 133 -21.57 7.89 -16.58
N ALA A 134 -20.38 7.94 -15.95
CA ALA A 134 -19.57 9.15 -15.94
C ALA A 134 -19.20 9.53 -17.38
N LYS A 135 -19.39 10.80 -17.72
CA LYS A 135 -18.92 11.42 -18.96
C LYS A 135 -17.46 11.87 -18.83
N LYS A 136 -17.06 12.28 -17.63
CA LYS A 136 -15.73 12.80 -17.37
C LYS A 136 -15.25 12.40 -15.97
N VAL A 137 -13.99 12.02 -15.88
CA VAL A 137 -13.28 11.71 -14.64
C VAL A 137 -12.02 12.57 -14.59
N GLU A 138 -11.97 13.50 -13.64
CA GLU A 138 -10.88 14.47 -13.52
C GLU A 138 -10.30 14.53 -12.12
N LEU A 139 -9.00 14.76 -12.04
CA LEU A 139 -8.33 15.13 -10.80
C LEU A 139 -8.36 16.65 -10.67
N ILE A 140 -8.65 17.18 -9.48
CA ILE A 140 -8.49 18.60 -9.16
C ILE A 140 -7.16 18.81 -8.44
N ASN A 141 -6.46 19.87 -8.82
CA ASN A 141 -5.22 20.30 -8.16
C ASN A 141 -5.49 20.78 -6.75
N GLN A 142 -4.84 20.18 -5.75
CA GLN A 142 -4.94 20.65 -4.38
C GLN A 142 -4.48 22.11 -4.22
N LYS A 143 -3.64 22.61 -5.16
CA LYS A 143 -3.25 24.03 -5.22
C LYS A 143 -4.43 24.98 -5.46
N ASP A 144 -5.53 24.52 -6.08
CA ASP A 144 -6.72 25.34 -6.30
C ASP A 144 -7.56 25.55 -5.02
N ARG A 145 -7.11 25.03 -3.86
CA ARG A 145 -7.77 25.15 -2.54
C ARG A 145 -6.94 25.88 -1.47
N GLU A 146 -5.92 26.65 -1.85
CA GLU A 146 -5.22 27.52 -0.88
C GLU A 146 -6.06 28.70 -0.36
N PHE A 147 -7.31 28.85 -0.81
CA PHE A 147 -8.30 29.67 -0.11
C PHE A 147 -9.34 28.75 0.54
N ASP A 148 -9.46 28.90 1.87
CA ASP A 148 -10.64 28.56 2.69
C ASP A 148 -10.64 27.32 3.60
N SER A 149 -9.49 26.89 4.15
CA SER A 149 -9.53 26.01 5.34
C SER A 149 -8.36 26.18 6.33
N GLN A 150 -8.18 27.40 6.83
CA GLN A 150 -7.83 27.53 8.24
C GLN A 150 -9.06 27.14 9.07
N LYS A 151 -9.26 25.85 9.35
CA LYS A 151 -10.08 25.40 10.48
C LYS A 151 -9.91 23.90 10.74
N ASP A 152 -9.29 23.64 11.88
CA ASP A 152 -9.50 22.50 12.77
C ASP A 152 -9.17 21.09 12.25
N PHE A 153 -7.87 20.81 12.12
CA PHE A 153 -7.35 19.47 12.40
C PHE A 153 -6.22 19.57 13.44
N ASN A 154 -6.61 19.44 14.72
CA ASN A 154 -5.69 19.26 15.84
C ASN A 154 -5.04 17.86 15.75
N PHE A 155 -4.05 17.71 14.87
CA PHE A 155 -3.09 16.62 14.99
C PHE A 155 -1.86 17.15 15.74
N LYS A 156 -1.79 16.88 17.05
CA LYS A 156 -0.57 17.07 17.84
C LYS A 156 0.47 16.04 17.41
N SER A 157 1.07 16.25 16.25
CA SER A 157 2.43 15.79 15.97
C SER A 157 3.21 17.01 15.48
N SER A 158 4.14 17.45 16.32
CA SER A 158 5.08 18.52 16.04
C SER A 158 5.94 18.16 14.82
N PHE A 159 5.50 18.54 13.62
CA PHE A 159 6.35 18.86 12.47
C PHE A 159 5.43 19.53 11.45
N SER A 160 5.57 20.84 11.25
CA SER A 160 4.93 21.56 10.15
C SER A 160 5.26 20.86 8.83
N ILE A 161 4.22 20.36 8.15
CA ILE A 161 4.32 19.51 6.96
C ILE A 161 4.65 20.32 5.68
N PHE A 162 4.82 21.64 5.74
CA PHE A 162 4.92 22.45 4.51
C PHE A 162 6.28 23.09 4.16
N ASP A 163 7.27 23.20 5.06
CA ASP A 163 8.36 24.18 4.79
C ASP A 163 9.82 23.70 4.82
N LEU A 164 10.12 22.41 4.79
CA LEU A 164 11.52 21.96 4.71
C LEU A 164 11.68 20.81 3.72
N PHE A 165 12.67 20.94 2.82
CA PHE A 165 13.14 20.01 1.78
C PHE A 165 12.66 20.24 0.33
N ASN A 166 12.88 21.47 -0.16
CA ASN A 166 13.39 21.67 -1.53
C ASN A 166 14.91 21.43 -1.53
N ILE A 167 15.36 20.21 -1.81
CA ILE A 167 16.74 19.94 -2.26
C ILE A 167 16.67 18.99 -3.46
N GLY A 168 16.67 19.57 -4.66
CA GLY A 168 17.17 18.96 -5.90
C GLY A 168 16.36 17.85 -6.59
N GLY A 169 15.22 17.40 -6.07
CA GLY A 169 14.39 16.39 -6.72
C GLY A 169 12.90 16.67 -6.57
N GLU A 170 12.12 16.34 -7.60
CA GLU A 170 10.66 16.37 -7.52
C GLU A 170 10.18 15.39 -6.43
N SER A 171 9.25 15.81 -5.57
CA SER A 171 8.70 14.92 -4.53
C SER A 171 7.86 13.83 -5.19
N PHE A 172 7.84 12.63 -4.57
CA PHE A 172 7.06 11.49 -5.05
C PHE A 172 5.59 11.88 -5.34
N THR A 173 4.94 12.55 -4.39
CA THR A 173 3.58 13.07 -4.54
C THR A 173 3.42 13.96 -5.77
N LYS A 174 4.34 14.92 -6.00
CA LYS A 174 4.27 15.80 -7.18
C LYS A 174 4.46 15.06 -8.49
N SER A 175 5.38 14.08 -8.53
CA SER A 175 5.58 13.22 -9.71
C SER A 175 4.33 12.42 -10.04
N VAL A 176 3.75 11.77 -9.03
CA VAL A 176 2.52 10.98 -9.16
C VAL A 176 1.35 11.87 -9.60
N GLU A 177 1.16 13.03 -8.98
CA GLU A 177 0.12 14.00 -9.38
C GLU A 177 0.26 14.37 -10.86
N LYS A 178 1.45 14.81 -11.29
CA LYS A 178 1.69 15.21 -12.69
C LYS A 178 1.39 14.10 -13.68
N GLU A 179 1.73 12.86 -13.35
CA GLU A 179 1.45 11.71 -14.21
C GLU A 179 -0.04 11.39 -14.24
N LEU A 180 -0.73 11.39 -13.09
CA LEU A 180 -2.16 11.17 -13.02
C LEU A 180 -2.97 12.27 -13.73
N TYR A 181 -2.52 13.54 -13.73
CA TYR A 181 -3.16 14.61 -14.51
C TYR A 181 -3.18 14.35 -16.01
N LYS A 182 -2.21 13.59 -16.53
CA LYS A 182 -2.19 13.20 -17.94
C LYS A 182 -3.20 12.10 -18.25
N ILE A 183 -3.77 11.48 -17.21
CA ILE A 183 -4.74 10.39 -17.31
C ILE A 183 -6.12 10.96 -16.95
N SER A 184 -6.64 11.82 -17.82
CA SER A 184 -8.07 12.16 -17.83
C SER A 184 -8.82 11.14 -18.68
N ALA A 185 -10.03 10.81 -18.28
CA ALA A 185 -10.91 9.95 -19.07
C ALA A 185 -12.18 10.70 -19.45
N GLU A 186 -12.44 10.73 -20.75
CA GLU A 186 -13.69 11.21 -21.33
C GLU A 186 -14.43 10.04 -21.95
N PHE A 187 -15.70 9.93 -21.60
CA PHE A 187 -16.61 8.92 -22.09
C PHE A 187 -17.76 9.61 -22.81
N LYS A 188 -18.50 8.84 -23.64
CA LYS A 188 -19.75 9.33 -24.22
C LYS A 188 -20.79 9.70 -23.16
N GLY A 189 -20.69 9.10 -21.98
CA GLY A 189 -21.72 9.13 -20.94
C GLY A 189 -22.86 8.15 -21.26
N SER A 190 -23.49 7.63 -20.23
CA SER A 190 -24.63 6.71 -20.34
C SER A 190 -25.46 6.69 -19.06
N LEU A 191 -26.57 5.96 -19.07
CA LEU A 191 -27.21 5.54 -17.84
C LEU A 191 -26.27 4.59 -17.06
N PRO A 192 -26.34 4.56 -15.71
CA PRO A 192 -25.56 3.62 -14.91
C PRO A 192 -25.88 2.17 -15.25
N ASP A 193 -24.84 1.38 -15.51
CA ASP A 193 -24.88 -0.07 -15.56
C ASP A 193 -24.32 -0.63 -14.23
N ILE A 194 -25.23 -0.84 -13.27
CA ILE A 194 -24.88 -1.30 -11.93
C ILE A 194 -24.40 -2.77 -11.95
N GLU A 195 -24.95 -3.59 -12.84
CA GLU A 195 -24.61 -5.02 -12.91
C GLU A 195 -23.18 -5.21 -13.41
N SER A 196 -22.82 -4.57 -14.52
CA SER A 196 -21.45 -4.60 -15.06
C SER A 196 -20.45 -4.00 -14.06
N ALA A 197 -20.81 -2.92 -13.36
CA ALA A 197 -19.95 -2.34 -12.32
C ALA A 197 -19.69 -3.33 -11.17
N LYS A 198 -20.73 -4.02 -10.67
CA LYS A 198 -20.61 -5.01 -9.59
C LYS A 198 -19.81 -6.23 -10.01
N GLN A 199 -20.03 -6.72 -11.24
CA GLN A 199 -19.25 -7.82 -11.79
C GLN A 199 -17.77 -7.46 -11.84
N TYR A 200 -17.43 -6.31 -12.41
CA TYR A 200 -16.05 -5.83 -12.49
C TYR A 200 -15.39 -5.68 -11.11
N ILE A 201 -16.13 -5.17 -10.12
CA ILE A 201 -15.66 -5.03 -8.73
C ILE A 201 -15.34 -6.38 -8.10
N SER A 202 -16.19 -7.39 -8.36
CA SER A 202 -15.98 -8.74 -7.85
C SER A 202 -14.76 -9.41 -8.48
N GLU A 203 -14.65 -9.34 -9.82
CA GLU A 203 -13.55 -9.96 -10.59
C GLU A 203 -12.18 -9.37 -10.24
N ASN A 204 -12.12 -8.10 -9.83
CA ASN A 204 -10.88 -7.38 -9.52
C ASN A 204 -10.65 -7.18 -8.01
N PHE A 205 -11.37 -7.89 -7.15
CA PHE A 205 -11.23 -7.84 -5.68
C PHE A 205 -11.40 -6.43 -5.08
N LEU A 206 -12.20 -5.56 -5.71
CA LEU A 206 -12.40 -4.16 -5.30
C LEU A 206 -13.51 -4.00 -4.26
N SER A 207 -14.16 -5.09 -3.84
CA SER A 207 -15.35 -5.05 -2.96
C SER A 207 -15.09 -4.42 -1.59
N GLN A 208 -13.84 -4.43 -1.12
CA GLN A 208 -13.45 -3.81 0.14
C GLN A 208 -12.99 -2.35 -0.01
N ASP A 209 -12.85 -1.86 -1.25
CA ASP A 209 -12.49 -0.47 -1.50
C ASP A 209 -13.66 0.45 -1.13
N LYS A 210 -13.46 1.27 -0.09
CA LYS A 210 -14.49 2.17 0.42
C LYS A 210 -14.83 3.27 -0.58
N ASP A 211 -13.87 3.74 -1.36
CA ASP A 211 -14.06 4.84 -2.30
C ASP A 211 -14.92 4.38 -3.48
N ILE A 212 -14.62 3.21 -4.02
CA ILE A 212 -15.40 2.57 -5.10
C ILE A 212 -16.79 2.16 -4.59
N SER A 213 -16.87 1.54 -3.41
CA SER A 213 -18.15 1.15 -2.81
C SER A 213 -19.06 2.36 -2.56
N PHE A 214 -18.48 3.48 -2.12
CA PHE A 214 -19.22 4.73 -1.95
C PHE A 214 -19.79 5.21 -3.29
N LEU A 215 -18.97 5.21 -4.35
CA LEU A 215 -19.40 5.65 -5.68
C LEU A 215 -20.57 4.82 -6.23
N VAL A 216 -20.48 3.49 -6.17
CA VAL A 216 -21.55 2.58 -6.62
C VAL A 216 -22.85 2.84 -5.85
N LYS A 217 -22.79 2.88 -4.51
CA LYS A 217 -23.97 3.11 -3.66
C LYS A 217 -24.70 4.42 -3.99
N ASN A 218 -23.97 5.46 -4.36
CA ASN A 218 -24.57 6.74 -4.72
C ASN A 218 -25.27 6.69 -6.08
N ARG A 219 -24.83 5.83 -7.00
CA ARG A 219 -25.42 5.68 -8.35
C ARG A 219 -26.51 4.61 -8.43
N GLU A 220 -26.52 3.63 -7.51
CA GLU A 220 -27.56 2.58 -7.43
C GLU A 220 -28.99 3.11 -7.30
N LYS A 221 -29.19 4.30 -6.70
CA LYS A 221 -30.53 4.83 -6.39
C LYS A 221 -31.16 5.65 -7.52
N ASN A 222 -30.76 5.45 -8.78
CA ASN A 222 -31.13 6.33 -9.92
C ASN A 222 -30.86 7.82 -9.61
N ASN A 223 -29.79 8.09 -8.87
CA ASN A 223 -29.47 9.43 -8.43
C ASN A 223 -28.97 10.26 -9.61
N LEU A 224 -29.71 11.30 -9.99
CA LEU A 224 -29.41 12.22 -11.10
C LEU A 224 -28.29 13.23 -10.77
N MET A 225 -27.30 12.83 -9.96
CA MET A 225 -26.15 13.68 -9.70
C MET A 225 -25.47 14.02 -11.03
N LEU A 226 -25.44 15.31 -11.38
CA LEU A 226 -24.76 15.82 -12.58
C LEU A 226 -23.26 15.92 -12.38
N SER A 227 -22.83 16.21 -11.16
CA SER A 227 -21.43 16.25 -10.77
C SER A 227 -21.25 15.76 -9.34
N PHE A 228 -20.13 15.11 -9.08
CA PHE A 228 -19.78 14.60 -7.77
C PHE A 228 -18.29 14.78 -7.50
N GLU A 229 -17.97 15.24 -6.30
CA GLU A 229 -16.60 15.45 -5.86
C GLU A 229 -16.25 14.50 -4.70
N GLN A 230 -15.11 13.82 -4.80
CA GLN A 230 -14.64 12.89 -3.77
C GLN A 230 -13.15 13.09 -3.48
N ASN A 231 -12.78 12.98 -2.20
CA ASN A 231 -11.40 12.75 -1.82
C ASN A 231 -11.11 11.25 -1.97
N LEU A 232 -10.32 10.89 -2.97
CA LEU A 232 -9.91 9.52 -3.29
C LEU A 232 -8.57 9.21 -2.61
N ASN A 233 -8.55 8.22 -1.72
CA ASN A 233 -7.32 7.73 -1.11
C ASN A 233 -6.75 6.58 -1.97
N LEU A 234 -5.73 6.87 -2.79
CA LEU A 234 -5.15 5.86 -3.70
C LEU A 234 -4.35 4.76 -2.97
N PHE A 235 -4.17 4.87 -1.66
CA PHE A 235 -3.46 3.90 -0.82
C PHE A 235 -4.36 3.06 0.08
N SER A 236 -5.67 3.32 0.12
CA SER A 236 -6.54 2.82 1.20
C SER A 236 -6.53 1.29 1.36
N GLN A 237 -6.33 0.52 0.29
CA GLN A 237 -6.29 -0.94 0.35
C GLN A 237 -4.98 -1.51 0.90
N ILE A 238 -3.84 -0.80 0.75
CA ILE A 238 -2.54 -1.24 1.30
C ILE A 238 -2.13 -0.47 2.56
N GLU A 239 -2.95 0.44 3.05
CA GLU A 239 -2.59 1.42 4.09
C GLU A 239 -1.98 0.77 5.35
N ASN A 240 -2.51 -0.38 5.75
CA ASN A 240 -2.02 -1.14 6.91
C ASN A 240 -0.62 -1.73 6.64
N GLY A 241 -0.44 -2.47 5.54
CA GLY A 241 0.85 -3.05 5.17
C GLY A 241 1.90 -1.97 4.90
N PHE A 242 1.49 -0.89 4.25
CA PHE A 242 2.32 0.29 4.01
C PHE A 242 2.79 0.96 5.31
N SER A 243 1.86 1.16 6.25
CA SER A 243 2.17 1.69 7.57
C SER A 243 3.11 0.76 8.33
N LEU A 244 2.98 -0.56 8.22
CA LEU A 244 3.92 -1.51 8.81
C LEU A 244 5.31 -1.36 8.18
N ALA A 245 5.41 -1.40 6.84
CA ALA A 245 6.66 -1.34 6.08
C ALA A 245 7.51 -0.09 6.39
N ILE A 246 6.90 1.11 6.41
CA ILE A 246 7.60 2.38 6.69
C ILE A 246 8.31 2.38 8.05
N ASN A 247 7.78 1.63 9.01
CA ASN A 247 8.27 1.67 10.38
C ASN A 247 9.35 0.63 10.68
N ILE A 248 9.64 -0.26 9.73
CA ILE A 248 10.75 -1.20 9.84
C ILE A 248 12.05 -0.43 9.60
N LYS A 249 12.94 -0.43 10.59
CA LYS A 249 14.25 0.21 10.49
C LYS A 249 15.32 -0.84 10.22
N VAL A 250 15.54 -1.16 8.95
CA VAL A 250 16.61 -2.07 8.52
C VAL A 250 17.97 -1.34 8.58
N PRO A 251 18.93 -1.80 9.40
CA PRO A 251 20.28 -1.26 9.41
C PRO A 251 20.98 -1.47 8.06
N GLN A 252 21.71 -0.46 7.61
CA GLN A 252 22.31 -0.43 6.27
C GLN A 252 23.31 -1.58 6.03
N TYR A 253 24.07 -1.96 7.06
CA TYR A 253 25.04 -3.07 7.01
C TYR A 253 24.41 -4.46 6.80
N LEU A 254 23.10 -4.62 7.02
CA LEU A 254 22.38 -5.85 6.64
C LEU A 254 22.10 -5.92 5.14
N VAL A 255 22.32 -4.82 4.43
CA VAL A 255 22.02 -4.65 3.01
C VAL A 255 23.27 -4.28 2.19
N ASP A 256 24.37 -3.90 2.84
CA ASP A 256 25.61 -3.37 2.24
C ASP A 256 26.42 -4.36 1.37
N GLY A 257 25.94 -5.59 1.14
CA GLY A 257 26.52 -6.52 0.16
C GLY A 257 26.01 -6.34 -1.27
N LYS A 258 24.89 -5.62 -1.46
CA LYS A 258 24.32 -5.30 -2.76
C LYS A 258 24.23 -3.78 -2.85
N GLY A 259 25.04 -3.18 -3.73
CA GLY A 259 25.12 -1.74 -3.91
C GLY A 259 23.74 -1.08 -3.99
N GLU A 260 23.58 0.00 -3.25
CA GLU A 260 22.43 0.90 -3.26
C GLU A 260 21.11 0.39 -2.65
N TYR A 261 21.12 -0.12 -1.41
CA TYR A 261 19.97 0.18 -0.54
C TYR A 261 20.08 1.63 -0.05
N LYS A 262 19.93 2.58 -0.99
CA LYS A 262 19.42 3.89 -0.59
C LYS A 262 18.11 3.55 0.09
N GLN A 263 17.96 3.88 1.37
CA GLN A 263 16.64 4.00 1.97
C GLN A 263 15.89 5.04 1.12
N THR A 264 15.26 4.57 0.05
CA THR A 264 14.23 5.28 -0.71
C THR A 264 12.94 5.30 0.11
N ASN A 265 13.07 5.29 1.45
CA ASN A 265 12.23 5.96 2.43
C ASN A 265 12.14 7.49 2.15
N LYS A 266 12.39 7.94 0.91
CA LYS A 266 11.92 9.23 0.41
C LYS A 266 10.41 9.17 0.45
N LYS A 267 9.87 9.48 1.64
CA LYS A 267 8.52 9.96 1.92
C LYS A 267 7.51 9.54 0.84
N ILE A 268 7.21 8.25 0.80
CA ILE A 268 5.97 7.82 0.16
C ILE A 268 4.90 8.26 1.18
N GLU A 269 4.32 9.43 0.92
CA GLU A 269 3.26 10.01 1.73
C GLU A 269 1.92 9.45 1.27
N LYS A 270 0.95 9.37 2.17
CA LYS A 270 -0.42 9.01 1.80
C LYS A 270 -0.89 9.94 0.68
N PHE A 271 -1.28 9.35 -0.44
CA PHE A 271 -1.76 10.10 -1.58
C PHE A 271 -3.28 10.14 -1.59
N ILE A 272 -3.82 11.26 -1.12
CA ILE A 272 -5.24 11.57 -1.16
C ILE A 272 -5.41 12.68 -2.20
N THR A 273 -6.19 12.42 -3.23
CA THR A 273 -6.45 13.36 -4.31
C THR A 273 -7.94 13.67 -4.41
N LYS A 274 -8.29 14.85 -4.90
CA LYS A 274 -9.69 15.20 -5.14
C LYS A 274 -10.05 14.84 -6.58
N VAL A 275 -11.16 14.14 -6.74
CA VAL A 275 -11.67 13.69 -8.04
C VAL A 275 -13.03 14.30 -8.29
N VAL A 276 -13.26 14.76 -9.51
CA VAL A 276 -14.56 15.20 -10.01
C VAL A 276 -15.05 14.21 -11.04
N LEU A 277 -16.28 13.78 -10.84
CA LEU A 277 -17.03 12.99 -11.81
C LEU A 277 -18.13 13.87 -12.37
N THR A 278 -18.21 13.96 -13.70
CA THR A 278 -19.34 14.60 -14.40
C THR A 278 -20.17 13.52 -15.07
N PHE A 279 -21.48 13.57 -14.91
CA PHE A 279 -22.44 12.64 -15.51
C PHE A 279 -23.27 13.36 -16.59
N SER A 280 -23.94 12.58 -17.44
CA SER A 280 -24.83 13.17 -18.46
C SER A 280 -26.12 13.66 -17.81
N GLU A 281 -26.66 14.78 -18.31
CA GLU A 281 -28.05 15.15 -18.08
C GLU A 281 -28.92 14.07 -18.74
N SER A 282 -29.75 13.41 -17.94
CA SER A 282 -30.71 12.39 -18.37
C SER A 282 -31.84 13.01 -19.19
#